data_AF-A0A3N5HY57-F1
#
_entry.id   AF-A0A3N5HY57-F1
#
_cell.length_a   1.000
_cell.length_b   1.000
_cell.length_c   1.000
_cell.angle_alpha   90.00
_cell.angle_beta   90.00
_cell.angle_gamma   90.00
#
_symmetry.space_group_name_H-M   'P 1'
#
loop_
_entity.id
_entity.type
_entity.pdbx_description
1 polymer ?
#
loop_
_entity_poly.entity_id
_entity_poly.type
_entity_poly.pdbx_seq_one_letter_code
_entity_poly.pdbx_strand_id
1 'polypeptide(L)'
;MLLAWVAAFLIALGAVWAMRWLTIRVGLVDLPDPTRKLHRGAVSLGGGIAILLSLAVVLVLIQAVSRSPLAISLIGDWFGDDTAAYAKAGLSWGYRLTVLAVAAFLITLFGVIDDFVPLSGTTKLLIQIGITALIGSFWSPAGSIEIFGLPLTIGALSGPLLMFWLLASINAVNLID
;
A
#
# COMPACT_ATOMS: atom_id res chain seq x y z
N MET A 1 5.64 18.53 -9.11
CA MET A 1 5.86 17.28 -8.34
C MET A 1 6.00 17.52 -6.84
N LEU A 2 6.87 18.42 -6.34
CA LEU A 2 7.08 18.65 -4.90
C LEU A 2 5.78 18.86 -4.08
N LEU A 3 4.84 19.66 -4.58
CA LEU A 3 3.55 19.90 -3.93
C LEU A 3 2.74 18.61 -3.70
N ALA A 4 2.77 17.65 -4.64
CA ALA A 4 2.08 16.38 -4.49
C ALA A 4 2.73 15.50 -3.41
N TRP A 5 4.06 15.50 -3.31
CA TRP A 5 4.79 14.83 -2.24
C TRP A 5 4.48 15.43 -0.87
N VAL A 6 4.46 16.77 -0.77
CA VAL A 6 4.10 17.48 0.45
C VAL A 6 2.65 17.19 0.84
N ALA A 7 1.71 17.23 -0.11
CA ALA A 7 0.31 16.90 0.14
C ALA A 7 0.15 15.46 0.64
N ALA A 8 0.77 14.48 -0.02
CA ALA A 8 0.74 13.08 0.39
C ALA A 8 1.32 12.89 1.80
N PHE A 9 2.44 13.57 2.11
CA PHE A 9 3.04 13.55 3.45
C PHE A 9 2.11 14.14 4.51
N LEU A 10 1.49 15.29 4.26
CA LEU A 10 0.54 15.91 5.19
C LEU A 10 -0.72 15.05 5.39
N ILE A 11 -1.22 14.41 4.33
CA ILE A 11 -2.34 13.46 4.41
C ILE A 11 -1.94 12.27 5.27
N ALA A 12 -0.74 11.70 5.09
CA ALA A 12 -0.24 10.60 5.90
C ALA A 12 -0.09 11.01 7.38
N LEU A 13 0.47 12.19 7.67
CA LEU A 13 0.56 12.70 9.04
C LEU A 13 -0.82 12.85 9.70
N GLY A 14 -1.78 13.43 8.97
CA GLY A 14 -3.15 13.57 9.45
C GLY A 14 -3.83 12.22 9.68
N ALA A 15 -3.64 11.26 8.77
CA ALA A 15 -4.17 9.91 8.90
C ALA A 15 -3.57 9.17 10.10
N VAL A 16 -2.26 9.25 10.32
CA VAL A 16 -1.60 8.63 11.49
C VAL A 16 -2.09 9.27 12.79
N TRP A 17 -2.18 10.60 12.84
CA TRP A 17 -2.71 11.30 14.01
C TRP A 17 -4.15 10.90 14.33
N ALA A 18 -5.03 10.90 13.30
CA ALA A 18 -6.43 10.51 13.45
C ALA A 18 -6.59 9.04 13.86
N MET A 19 -5.83 8.13 13.24
CA MET A 19 -5.85 6.71 13.57
C MET A 19 -5.32 6.47 14.98
N ARG A 20 -4.24 7.12 15.39
CA ARG A 20 -3.75 7.04 16.78
C ARG A 20 -4.83 7.43 17.77
N TRP A 21 -5.51 8.56 17.52
CA TRP A 21 -6.59 9.02 18.37
C TRP A 21 -7.77 8.03 18.42
N LEU A 22 -8.19 7.50 17.26
CA LEU A 22 -9.31 6.56 17.15
C LEU A 22 -8.99 5.22 17.83
N THR A 23 -7.85 4.63 17.51
CA THR A 23 -7.42 3.33 18.02
C THR A 23 -7.29 3.30 19.53
N ILE A 24 -6.72 4.35 20.13
CA ILE A 24 -6.65 4.47 21.59
C ILE A 24 -8.05 4.52 22.23
N ARG A 25 -9.03 5.16 21.57
CA ARG A 25 -10.41 5.24 22.08
C ARG A 25 -11.17 3.92 22.00
N VAL A 26 -10.97 3.17 20.93
CA VAL A 26 -11.67 1.87 20.75
C VAL A 26 -10.93 0.72 21.44
N GLY A 27 -9.80 0.97 22.10
CA GLY A 27 -8.98 -0.06 22.74
C GLY A 27 -8.15 -0.89 21.75
N LEU A 28 -8.01 -0.42 20.50
CA LEU A 28 -7.15 -1.02 19.48
C LEU A 28 -5.69 -0.63 19.76
N VAL A 29 -5.16 -1.08 20.90
CA VAL A 29 -3.82 -0.76 21.39
C VAL A 29 -3.02 -2.00 21.78
N ASP A 30 -1.72 -1.88 21.63
CA ASP A 30 -0.75 -2.84 22.14
C ASP A 30 -0.38 -2.49 23.58
N LEU A 31 -0.60 -3.44 24.48
CA LEU A 31 -0.28 -3.30 25.89
C LEU A 31 1.16 -3.74 26.16
N PRO A 32 1.87 -3.06 27.08
CA PRO A 32 3.24 -3.41 27.39
C PRO A 32 3.34 -4.82 27.98
N ASP A 33 4.15 -5.67 27.35
CA ASP A 33 4.51 -6.99 27.84
C ASP A 33 5.91 -6.94 28.48
N PRO A 34 6.05 -7.25 29.79
CA PRO A 34 7.32 -7.17 30.50
C PRO A 34 8.40 -8.15 30.00
N THR A 35 8.04 -9.14 29.18
CA THR A 35 8.98 -10.17 28.69
C THR A 35 9.65 -9.83 27.37
N ARG A 36 8.99 -9.04 26.50
CA ARG A 36 9.45 -8.75 25.13
C ARG A 36 9.45 -7.26 24.78
N LYS A 37 8.58 -6.43 25.38
CA LYS A 37 8.32 -5.06 24.90
C LYS A 37 8.88 -4.00 25.85
N LEU A 38 9.73 -3.11 25.32
CA LEU A 38 10.44 -2.08 26.09
C LEU A 38 9.62 -0.79 26.33
N HIS A 39 8.43 -0.66 25.74
CA HIS A 39 7.59 0.52 25.91
C HIS A 39 6.81 0.48 27.23
N ARG A 40 6.61 1.65 27.86
CA ARG A 40 5.96 1.78 29.17
C ARG A 40 4.45 2.09 29.11
N GLY A 41 3.91 2.36 27.93
CA GLY A 41 2.51 2.75 27.74
C GLY A 41 1.86 2.03 26.57
N ALA A 42 0.55 2.18 26.45
CA ALA A 42 -0.22 1.63 25.35
C ALA A 42 0.19 2.28 24.01
N VAL A 43 0.52 1.46 23.01
CA VAL A 43 0.92 1.90 21.67
C VAL A 43 -0.22 1.63 20.70
N SER A 44 -0.46 2.52 19.74
CA SER A 44 -1.52 2.34 18.75
C SER A 44 -1.17 1.26 17.73
N LEU A 45 -2.10 0.35 17.45
CA LEU A 45 -1.99 -0.67 16.38
C LEU A 45 -2.65 -0.20 15.06
N GLY A 46 -2.90 1.11 14.92
CA GLY A 46 -3.59 1.70 13.76
C GLY A 46 -2.69 2.10 12.60
N GLY A 47 -1.38 1.87 12.68
CA GLY A 47 -0.40 2.37 11.72
C GLY A 47 -0.65 1.88 10.29
N GLY A 48 -0.85 0.57 10.11
CA GLY A 48 -1.14 -0.01 8.78
C GLY A 48 -2.44 0.55 8.17
N ILE A 49 -3.47 0.74 8.98
CA ILE A 49 -4.75 1.36 8.55
C ILE A 49 -4.51 2.80 8.10
N ALA A 50 -3.71 3.57 8.83
CA ALA A 50 -3.38 4.96 8.47
C ALA A 50 -2.69 5.04 7.10
N ILE A 51 -1.75 4.13 6.82
CA ILE A 51 -1.07 4.05 5.53
C ILE A 51 -2.07 3.75 4.42
N LEU A 52 -2.92 2.72 4.58
CA LEU A 52 -3.93 2.35 3.59
C LEU A 52 -4.93 3.49 3.32
N LEU A 53 -5.41 4.16 4.37
CA LEU A 53 -6.31 5.31 4.23
C LEU A 53 -5.63 6.48 3.52
N SER A 54 -4.37 6.78 3.86
CA SER A 54 -3.63 7.86 3.20
C SER A 54 -3.44 7.58 1.70
N LEU A 55 -3.12 6.33 1.33
CA LEU A 55 -3.04 5.89 -0.05
C LEU A 55 -4.39 6.07 -0.76
N ALA A 56 -5.49 5.60 -0.15
CA ALA A 56 -6.82 5.72 -0.73
C ALA A 56 -7.22 7.19 -0.98
N VAL A 57 -6.98 8.08 0.00
CA VAL A 57 -7.25 9.52 -0.13
C VAL A 57 -6.41 10.12 -1.27
N VAL A 58 -5.11 9.82 -1.34
CA VAL A 58 -4.23 10.32 -2.41
C VAL A 58 -4.72 9.85 -3.79
N LEU A 59 -5.10 8.58 -3.94
CA LEU A 59 -5.63 8.07 -5.22
C LEU A 59 -6.94 8.76 -5.63
N VAL A 60 -7.84 9.01 -4.68
CA VAL A 60 -9.08 9.76 -4.92
C VAL A 60 -8.79 11.20 -5.32
N LEU A 61 -7.84 11.87 -4.66
CA LEU A 61 -7.44 13.24 -4.98
C LEU A 61 -6.79 13.33 -6.37
N ILE A 62 -5.89 12.42 -6.71
CA ILE A 62 -5.29 12.33 -8.05
C ILE A 62 -6.41 12.21 -9.08
N GLN A 63 -7.36 11.32 -8.84
CA GLN A 63 -8.46 11.11 -9.76
C GLN A 63 -9.39 12.34 -9.89
N ALA A 64 -9.67 13.03 -8.79
CA ALA A 64 -10.48 14.24 -8.76
C ALA A 64 -9.81 15.40 -9.51
N VAL A 65 -8.51 15.62 -9.26
CA VAL A 65 -7.70 16.61 -9.98
C VAL A 65 -7.71 16.31 -11.48
N SER A 66 -7.46 15.04 -11.85
CA SER A 66 -7.40 14.59 -13.24
C SER A 66 -8.71 14.79 -14.01
N ARG A 67 -9.86 14.86 -13.31
CA ARG A 67 -11.18 15.06 -13.92
C ARG A 67 -11.70 16.49 -13.86
N SER A 68 -11.02 17.40 -13.17
CA SER A 68 -11.51 18.77 -12.96
C SER A 68 -10.78 19.75 -13.90
N PRO A 69 -11.48 20.34 -14.89
CA PRO A 69 -10.87 21.30 -15.82
C PRO A 69 -10.31 22.52 -15.09
N LEU A 70 -10.99 22.97 -14.03
CA LEU A 70 -10.55 24.09 -13.21
C LEU A 70 -9.25 23.78 -12.45
N ALA A 71 -9.11 22.59 -11.84
CA ALA A 71 -7.86 22.25 -11.18
C ALA A 71 -6.76 22.20 -12.23
N ILE A 72 -6.98 21.48 -13.34
CA ILE A 72 -6.00 21.39 -14.43
C ILE A 72 -5.58 22.76 -14.95
N SER A 73 -6.48 23.75 -15.06
CA SER A 73 -6.08 25.11 -15.46
C SER A 73 -5.29 25.83 -14.35
N LEU A 74 -5.67 25.67 -13.08
CA LEU A 74 -4.98 26.32 -11.96
C LEU A 74 -3.57 25.76 -11.72
N ILE A 75 -3.36 24.47 -11.94
CA ILE A 75 -2.04 23.82 -11.79
C ILE A 75 -1.28 23.68 -13.11
N GLY A 76 -1.95 23.66 -14.26
CA GLY A 76 -1.35 23.45 -15.58
C GLY A 76 -0.30 24.50 -15.93
N ASP A 77 -0.60 25.77 -15.63
CA ASP A 77 0.33 26.90 -15.86
C ASP A 77 1.63 26.77 -15.06
N TRP A 78 1.59 26.10 -13.90
CA TRP A 78 2.76 25.85 -13.05
C TRP A 78 3.58 24.63 -13.46
N PHE A 79 3.01 23.75 -14.29
CA PHE A 79 3.63 22.49 -14.66
C PHE A 79 3.95 22.37 -16.17
N GLY A 80 3.61 23.37 -16.99
CA GLY A 80 3.91 23.40 -18.42
C GLY A 80 2.98 22.54 -19.30
N ASP A 81 3.04 22.75 -20.61
CA ASP A 81 2.09 22.22 -21.60
C ASP A 81 1.96 20.69 -21.60
N ASP A 82 3.05 19.96 -21.33
CA ASP A 82 3.05 18.49 -21.27
C ASP A 82 2.37 17.95 -20.00
N THR A 83 2.32 18.73 -18.92
CA THR A 83 1.78 18.24 -17.64
C THR A 83 0.26 18.28 -17.58
N ALA A 84 -0.39 19.14 -18.37
CA ALA A 84 -1.83 19.06 -18.56
C ALA A 84 -2.24 17.74 -19.24
N ALA A 85 -1.39 17.18 -20.12
CA ALA A 85 -1.62 15.88 -20.74
C ALA A 85 -1.46 14.73 -19.72
N TYR A 86 -0.42 14.75 -18.89
CA TYR A 86 -0.25 13.78 -17.80
C TYR A 86 -1.33 13.88 -16.72
N ALA A 87 -1.76 15.10 -16.36
CA ALA A 87 -2.86 15.32 -15.43
C ALA A 87 -4.19 14.81 -15.98
N LYS A 88 -4.45 14.96 -17.29
CA LYS A 88 -5.64 14.40 -17.95
C LYS A 88 -5.58 12.88 -18.10
N ALA A 89 -4.39 12.30 -18.26
CA ALA A 89 -4.23 10.85 -18.36
C ALA A 89 -4.76 10.14 -17.10
N GLY A 90 -4.59 10.78 -15.93
CA GLY A 90 -5.15 10.33 -14.66
C GLY A 90 -4.83 8.88 -14.29
N LEU A 91 -5.61 8.32 -13.37
CA LEU A 91 -5.55 6.90 -13.02
C LEU A 91 -6.64 6.14 -13.79
N SER A 92 -6.26 5.21 -14.67
CA SER A 92 -7.24 4.33 -15.30
C SER A 92 -7.60 3.18 -14.36
N TRP A 93 -8.80 3.22 -13.79
CA TRP A 93 -9.26 2.13 -12.92
C TRP A 93 -9.52 0.87 -13.74
N GLY A 94 -8.60 -0.09 -13.66
CA GLY A 94 -8.69 -1.39 -14.33
C GLY A 94 -8.62 -2.55 -13.34
N TYR A 95 -8.84 -3.77 -13.83
CA TYR A 95 -8.86 -4.98 -13.00
C TYR A 95 -7.58 -5.15 -12.16
N ARG A 96 -6.40 -4.75 -12.67
CA ARG A 96 -5.13 -4.84 -11.93
C ARG A 96 -5.10 -3.96 -10.70
N LEU A 97 -5.57 -2.71 -10.81
CA LEU A 97 -5.66 -1.81 -9.66
C LEU A 97 -6.71 -2.28 -8.66
N THR A 98 -7.83 -2.84 -9.13
CA THR A 98 -8.82 -3.48 -8.27
C THR A 98 -8.19 -4.62 -7.47
N VAL A 99 -7.44 -5.52 -8.12
CA VAL A 99 -6.77 -6.65 -7.44
C VAL A 99 -5.74 -6.15 -6.43
N LEU A 100 -4.93 -5.15 -6.79
CA LEU A 100 -3.96 -4.53 -5.87
C LEU A 100 -4.65 -3.88 -4.67
N ALA A 101 -5.74 -3.14 -4.88
CA ALA A 101 -6.49 -2.50 -3.80
C ALA A 101 -7.12 -3.53 -2.85
N VAL A 102 -7.70 -4.60 -3.39
CA VAL A 102 -8.23 -5.71 -2.59
C VAL A 102 -7.12 -6.40 -1.81
N ALA A 103 -6.00 -6.72 -2.45
CA ALA A 103 -4.88 -7.37 -1.79
C ALA A 103 -4.25 -6.49 -0.69
N ALA A 104 -4.10 -5.18 -0.94
CA ALA A 104 -3.63 -4.22 0.05
C ALA A 104 -4.59 -4.12 1.25
N PHE A 105 -5.90 -4.07 1.01
CA PHE A 105 -6.88 -4.11 2.08
C PHE A 105 -6.81 -5.39 2.90
N LEU A 106 -6.76 -6.55 2.24
CA LEU A 106 -6.69 -7.86 2.92
C LEU A 106 -5.42 -7.97 3.75
N ILE A 107 -4.24 -7.66 3.19
CA ILE A 107 -2.98 -7.80 3.93
C ILE A 107 -2.92 -6.85 5.13
N THR A 108 -3.44 -5.62 5.01
CA THR A 108 -3.55 -4.69 6.14
C THR A 108 -4.52 -5.20 7.20
N LEU A 109 -5.70 -5.70 6.79
CA LEU A 109 -6.67 -6.26 7.72
C LEU A 109 -6.09 -7.45 8.50
N PHE A 110 -5.41 -8.36 7.81
CA PHE A 110 -4.76 -9.50 8.45
C PHE A 110 -3.58 -9.09 9.34
N GLY A 111 -2.80 -8.09 8.95
CA GLY A 111 -1.74 -7.53 9.79
C GLY A 111 -2.30 -6.97 11.10
N VAL A 112 -3.39 -6.18 11.03
CA VAL A 112 -4.07 -5.68 12.22
C VAL A 112 -4.60 -6.84 13.06
N ILE A 113 -5.27 -7.83 12.47
CA ILE A 113 -5.78 -8.98 13.24
C ILE A 113 -4.64 -9.71 13.95
N ASP A 114 -3.50 -9.92 13.29
CA ASP A 114 -2.33 -10.58 13.87
C ASP A 114 -1.71 -9.80 15.04
N ASP A 115 -1.72 -8.47 14.95
CA ASP A 115 -1.27 -7.59 16.04
C ASP A 115 -2.19 -7.67 17.26
N PHE A 116 -3.50 -7.89 17.07
CA PHE A 116 -4.48 -8.07 18.15
C PHE A 116 -4.53 -9.47 18.72
N VAL A 117 -4.45 -10.46 17.83
CA VAL A 117 -4.61 -11.87 18.15
C VAL A 117 -3.43 -12.60 17.54
N PRO A 118 -2.45 -13.04 18.35
CA PRO A 118 -1.23 -13.63 17.83
C PRO A 118 -1.55 -14.90 17.04
N LEU A 119 -1.36 -14.84 15.72
CA LEU A 119 -1.61 -15.97 14.83
C LEU A 119 -0.38 -16.89 14.78
N SER A 120 -0.62 -18.18 14.51
CA SER A 120 0.48 -19.11 14.25
C SER A 120 1.22 -18.73 12.97
N GLY A 121 2.55 -18.95 12.93
CA GLY A 121 3.36 -18.63 11.74
C GLY A 121 2.84 -19.29 10.46
N THR A 122 2.35 -20.53 10.55
CA THR A 122 1.74 -21.25 9.42
C THR A 122 0.47 -20.56 8.91
N THR A 123 -0.40 -20.09 9.81
CA THR A 123 -1.61 -19.35 9.43
C THR A 123 -1.27 -18.07 8.70
N LYS A 124 -0.28 -17.31 9.21
CA LYS A 124 0.19 -16.07 8.57
C LYS A 124 0.70 -16.35 7.15
N LEU A 125 1.53 -17.38 7.00
CA LEU A 125 2.12 -17.75 5.71
C LEU A 125 1.04 -18.17 4.71
N LEU A 126 0.07 -19.00 5.10
CA LEU A 126 -1.01 -19.45 4.21
C LEU A 126 -1.88 -18.28 3.71
N ILE A 127 -2.21 -17.34 4.59
CA ILE A 127 -2.96 -16.13 4.23
C ILE A 127 -2.16 -15.28 3.22
N GLN A 128 -0.87 -15.05 3.49
CA GLN A 128 -0.01 -14.27 2.60
C GLN A 128 0.17 -14.96 1.24
N ILE A 129 0.32 -16.29 1.20
CA ILE A 129 0.33 -17.06 -0.06
C ILE A 129 -0.96 -16.83 -0.83
N GLY A 130 -2.13 -16.91 -0.19
CA GLY A 130 -3.41 -16.67 -0.86
C GLY A 130 -3.52 -15.27 -1.46
N ILE A 131 -3.14 -14.24 -0.71
CA ILE A 131 -3.20 -12.84 -1.15
C ILE A 131 -2.19 -12.56 -2.28
N THR A 132 -0.97 -13.05 -2.16
CA THR A 132 0.07 -12.85 -3.19
C THR A 132 -0.20 -13.68 -4.44
N ALA A 133 -0.79 -14.87 -4.31
CA ALA A 133 -1.24 -15.68 -5.44
C ALA A 133 -2.37 -14.99 -6.21
N LEU A 134 -3.30 -14.32 -5.51
CA LEU A 134 -4.31 -13.48 -6.15
C LEU A 134 -3.67 -12.39 -7.01
N ILE A 135 -2.66 -11.67 -6.50
CA ILE A 135 -1.95 -10.67 -7.31
C ILE A 135 -1.24 -11.34 -8.50
N GLY A 136 -0.46 -12.40 -8.25
CA GLY A 136 0.32 -13.10 -9.27
C GLY A 136 -0.53 -13.69 -10.40
N SER A 137 -1.75 -14.15 -10.11
CA SER A 137 -2.66 -14.77 -11.09
C SER A 137 -3.30 -13.75 -12.05
N PHE A 138 -3.42 -12.49 -11.61
CA PHE A 138 -3.99 -11.40 -12.40
C PHE A 138 -2.90 -10.46 -12.94
N TRP A 139 -1.62 -10.79 -12.73
CA TRP A 139 -0.49 -10.08 -13.28
C TRP A 139 -0.09 -10.67 -14.64
N SER A 140 0.05 -9.82 -15.65
CA SER A 140 0.13 -10.17 -17.08
C SER A 140 1.24 -11.18 -17.44
N PRO A 141 1.04 -12.07 -18.42
CA PRO A 141 2.02 -13.09 -18.81
C PRO A 141 3.15 -12.59 -19.72
N ALA A 142 3.36 -11.27 -19.84
CA ALA A 142 4.45 -10.67 -20.63
C ALA A 142 5.56 -10.11 -19.74
N GLY A 143 5.84 -10.78 -18.61
CA GLY A 143 6.95 -10.39 -17.76
C GLY A 143 8.27 -10.59 -18.49
N SER A 144 9.06 -9.53 -18.54
CA SER A 144 10.48 -9.60 -18.83
C SER A 144 11.26 -9.25 -17.57
N ILE A 145 12.44 -9.84 -17.42
CA ILE A 145 13.45 -9.39 -16.48
C ILE A 145 14.64 -8.89 -17.28
N GLU A 146 15.33 -7.89 -16.77
CA GLU A 146 16.53 -7.36 -17.41
C GLU A 146 17.76 -7.88 -16.69
N ILE A 147 18.60 -8.61 -17.41
CA ILE A 147 19.85 -9.18 -16.89
C ILE A 147 20.99 -8.58 -17.70
N PHE A 148 21.83 -7.76 -17.05
CA PHE A 148 22.95 -7.07 -17.70
C PHE A 148 22.55 -6.25 -18.94
N GLY A 149 21.37 -5.62 -18.92
CA GLY A 149 20.84 -4.85 -20.06
C GLY A 149 20.15 -5.70 -21.13
N LEU A 150 20.11 -7.03 -20.97
CA LEU A 150 19.44 -7.93 -21.91
C LEU A 150 18.03 -8.27 -21.38
N PRO A 151 16.97 -7.96 -22.14
CA PRO A 151 15.62 -8.34 -21.76
C PRO A 151 15.44 -9.85 -21.97
N LEU A 152 15.13 -10.56 -20.89
CA LEU A 152 14.76 -11.97 -20.90
C LEU A 152 13.25 -12.11 -20.65
N THR A 153 12.52 -12.61 -21.63
CA THR A 153 11.09 -12.88 -21.50
C THR A 153 10.87 -14.15 -20.67
N ILE A 154 10.29 -13.99 -19.48
CA ILE A 154 9.97 -15.11 -18.55
C ILE A 154 8.50 -15.55 -18.65
N GLY A 155 7.67 -14.79 -19.37
CA GLY A 155 6.32 -15.19 -19.71
C GLY A 155 5.43 -15.38 -18.48
N ALA A 156 4.69 -16.49 -18.44
CA ALA A 156 3.80 -16.86 -17.33
C ALA A 156 4.52 -17.08 -15.99
N LEU A 157 5.84 -17.32 -15.99
CA LEU A 157 6.62 -17.47 -14.74
C LEU A 157 6.67 -16.17 -13.94
N SER A 158 6.38 -15.02 -14.56
CA SER A 158 6.33 -13.73 -13.89
C SER A 158 5.30 -13.66 -12.75
N GLY A 159 4.15 -14.31 -12.88
CA GLY A 159 3.13 -14.36 -11.83
C GLY A 159 3.62 -15.06 -10.55
N PRO A 160 4.07 -16.33 -10.63
CA PRO A 160 4.68 -17.03 -9.50
C PRO A 160 5.91 -16.34 -8.91
N LEU A 161 6.75 -15.72 -9.76
CA LEU A 161 7.95 -15.03 -9.30
C LEU A 161 7.59 -13.74 -8.55
N LEU A 162 6.58 -13.00 -9.02
CA LEU A 162 5.98 -11.86 -8.30
C LEU A 162 5.38 -12.30 -6.97
N MET A 163 4.63 -13.41 -6.95
CA MET A 163 4.05 -13.97 -5.74
C MET A 163 5.14 -14.27 -4.71
N PHE A 164 6.19 -14.99 -5.11
CA PHE A 164 7.33 -15.29 -4.24
C PHE A 164 8.02 -14.02 -3.74
N TRP A 165 8.24 -13.04 -4.62
CA TRP A 165 8.89 -11.77 -4.27
C TRP A 165 8.08 -10.98 -3.23
N LEU A 166 6.77 -10.88 -3.42
CA LEU A 166 5.88 -10.21 -2.47
C LEU A 166 5.86 -10.94 -1.13
N LEU A 167 5.75 -12.28 -1.15
CA LEU A 167 5.77 -13.09 0.07
C LEU A 167 7.09 -12.92 0.83
N ALA A 168 8.23 -12.97 0.13
CA ALA A 168 9.54 -12.74 0.71
C ALA A 168 9.68 -11.32 1.29
N SER A 169 9.20 -10.31 0.56
CA SER A 169 9.26 -8.90 1.01
C SER A 169 8.43 -8.66 2.27
N ILE A 170 7.19 -9.19 2.30
CA ILE A 170 6.30 -9.06 3.47
C ILE A 170 6.95 -9.71 4.70
N ASN A 171 7.46 -10.94 4.57
CA ASN A 171 8.09 -11.64 5.68
C ASN A 171 9.41 -10.99 6.11
N ALA A 172 10.21 -10.48 5.16
CA ALA A 172 11.47 -9.78 5.47
C ALA A 172 11.21 -8.51 6.31
N VAL A 173 10.21 -7.71 5.95
CA VAL A 173 9.83 -6.52 6.74
C VAL A 173 9.29 -6.91 8.11
N ASN A 174 8.43 -7.93 8.20
CA ASN A 174 7.88 -8.38 9.49
C ASN A 174 8.92 -9.02 10.43
N LEU A 175 10.07 -9.47 9.91
CA LEU A 175 11.14 -10.08 10.71
C LEU A 175 12.20 -9.08 11.17
N ILE A 176 12.35 -7.95 10.47
CA ILE A 176 13.30 -6.89 10.86
C ILE A 176 12.70 -5.90 11.87
N ASP A 177 11.37 -5.75 11.86
CA ASP A 177 10.60 -4.99 12.84
C ASP A 177 10.41 -5.79 14.15
#